data_AF-X0T7Y9-F1
#
_entry.id   AF-X0T7Y9-F1
#
_cell.length_a   1.000
_cell.length_b   1.000
_cell.length_c   1.000
_cell.angle_alpha   90.00
_cell.angle_beta   90.00
_cell.angle_gamma   90.00
#
_symmetry.space_group_name_H-M   'P 1'
#
loop_
_entity.id
_entity.type
_entity.pdbx_description
1 polymer ?
#
loop_
_entity_poly.entity_id
_entity_poly.type
_entity_poly.pdbx_seq_one_letter_code
_entity_poly.pdbx_strand_id
1 'polypeptide(L)'
;MSKRYFDTEIWKKRWFRELTPIEKTAWSYITAQCDNVGVWDADFEAAEFMIGEQIDWQGLIERTNGNIEILDNGKWFLIDYCFFQHTERANSGL
;
A
#
# COMPACT_ATOMS: atom_id res chain seq x y z
N MET A 1 -16.61 9.19 -2.57
CA MET A 1 -15.80 8.04 -2.14
C MET A 1 -15.15 7.43 -3.36
N SER A 2 -13.82 7.43 -3.44
CA SER A 2 -13.09 6.66 -4.45
C SER A 2 -13.21 5.18 -4.12
N LYS A 3 -13.54 4.36 -5.12
CA LYS A 3 -13.42 2.90 -4.98
C LYS A 3 -11.94 2.55 -4.99
N ARG A 4 -11.54 1.61 -4.13
CA ARG A 4 -10.21 1.02 -4.12
C ARG A 4 -10.32 -0.44 -4.55
N TYR A 5 -9.68 -0.79 -5.65
CA TYR A 5 -9.52 -2.17 -6.07
C TYR A 5 -8.47 -2.85 -5.20
N PHE A 6 -8.61 -4.16 -5.03
CA PHE A 6 -7.67 -5.01 -4.32
C PHE A 6 -7.11 -6.05 -5.29
N ASP A 7 -5.79 -6.18 -5.34
CA ASP A 7 -5.13 -7.15 -6.22
C ASP A 7 -5.40 -8.57 -5.70
N THR A 8 -6.22 -9.33 -6.45
CA THR A 8 -6.59 -10.70 -6.08
C THR A 8 -5.39 -11.66 -6.06
N GLU A 9 -4.29 -11.28 -6.71
CA GLU A 9 -3.07 -12.06 -6.81
C GLU A 9 -1.99 -11.62 -5.79
N ILE A 10 -2.26 -10.59 -4.97
CA ILE A 10 -1.27 -10.04 -4.03
C ILE A 10 -0.71 -11.12 -3.08
N TRP A 11 -1.56 -12.05 -2.64
CA TRP A 11 -1.19 -13.16 -1.76
C TRP A 11 -0.23 -14.17 -2.39
N LYS A 12 -0.09 -14.16 -3.73
CA LYS A 12 0.88 -15.00 -4.44
C LYS A 12 2.23 -14.31 -4.59
N LYS A 13 2.29 -12.97 -4.49
CA LYS A 13 3.53 -12.20 -4.56
C LYS A 13 4.45 -12.56 -3.40
N ARG A 14 5.71 -12.83 -3.70
CA ARG A 14 6.69 -13.29 -2.71
C ARG A 14 6.85 -12.31 -1.55
N TRP A 15 7.07 -11.02 -1.85
CA TRP A 15 7.25 -9.98 -0.84
C TRP A 15 6.05 -9.89 0.12
N PHE A 16 4.82 -9.99 -0.41
CA PHE A 16 3.61 -9.93 0.43
C PHE A 16 3.44 -11.19 1.28
N ARG A 17 3.85 -12.36 0.79
CA ARG A 17 3.84 -13.61 1.59
C ARG A 17 4.77 -13.53 2.80
N GLU A 18 5.90 -12.85 2.65
CA GLU A 18 6.92 -12.68 3.68
C GLU A 18 6.50 -11.67 4.78
N LEU A 19 5.48 -10.84 4.52
CA LEU A 19 4.93 -9.92 5.52
C LEU A 19 4.22 -10.66 6.67
N THR A 20 4.40 -10.14 7.88
CA THR A 20 3.63 -10.56 9.05
C THR A 20 2.15 -10.17 8.92
N PRO A 21 1.23 -10.76 9.70
CA PRO A 21 -0.18 -10.35 9.68
C PRO A 21 -0.37 -8.85 9.94
N ILE A 22 0.40 -8.28 10.87
CA ILE A 22 0.33 -6.86 11.20
C ILE A 22 0.82 -5.98 10.05
N GLU A 23 1.89 -6.37 9.36
CA GLU A 23 2.40 -5.66 8.17
C GLU A 23 1.45 -5.73 6.98
N LYS A 24 0.75 -6.85 6.78
CA LYS A 24 -0.30 -6.97 5.75
C LYS A 24 -1.45 -6.02 6.04
N THR A 25 -1.81 -5.86 7.30
CA THR A 25 -2.81 -4.87 7.75
C THR A 25 -2.31 -3.45 7.54
N ALA A 26 -1.06 -3.15 7.89
CA ALA A 26 -0.43 -1.85 7.63
C ALA A 26 -0.42 -1.50 6.13
N TRP A 27 -0.01 -2.43 5.28
CA TRP A 27 -0.09 -2.28 3.81
C TRP A 27 -1.51 -1.96 3.34
N SER A 28 -2.50 -2.70 3.85
CA SER A 28 -3.91 -2.52 3.48
C SER A 28 -4.45 -1.15 3.95
N TYR A 29 -4.05 -0.72 5.14
CA TYR A 29 -4.36 0.61 5.67
C TYR A 29 -3.80 1.71 4.78
N ILE A 30 -2.50 1.65 4.44
CA ILE A 30 -1.85 2.65 3.59
C ILE A 30 -2.53 2.70 2.21
N THR A 31 -2.80 1.54 1.60
CA THR A 31 -3.49 1.40 0.31
C THR A 31 -4.87 2.07 0.33
N ALA A 32 -5.57 2.02 1.46
CA ALA A 32 -6.87 2.66 1.64
C ALA A 32 -6.79 4.18 1.90
N GLN A 33 -5.74 4.65 2.58
CA GLN A 33 -5.59 6.04 3.04
C GLN A 33 -4.75 6.93 2.11
N CYS A 34 -3.97 6.36 1.19
CA CYS A 34 -3.25 7.15 0.19
C CYS A 34 -4.21 7.88 -0.77
N ASP A 35 -3.68 8.86 -1.50
CA ASP A 35 -4.43 9.68 -2.45
C ASP A 35 -4.80 8.92 -3.73
N ASN A 36 -5.20 9.62 -4.80
CA ASN A 36 -5.60 8.97 -6.05
C ASN A 36 -4.42 8.48 -6.91
N VAL A 37 -3.20 8.91 -6.62
CA VAL A 37 -1.99 8.50 -7.34
C VAL A 37 -1.11 7.55 -6.51
N GLY A 38 -1.44 7.32 -5.24
CA GLY A 38 -0.74 6.39 -4.36
C GLY A 38 0.23 7.06 -3.40
N VAL A 39 0.11 8.36 -3.18
CA VAL A 39 0.90 9.08 -2.17
C VAL A 39 0.16 9.03 -0.83
N TRP A 40 0.83 8.53 0.20
CA TRP A 40 0.36 8.51 1.57
C TRP A 40 1.12 9.57 2.38
N ASP A 41 0.36 10.46 3.02
CA ASP A 41 0.87 11.41 4.01
C ASP A 41 1.00 10.67 5.34
N ALA A 42 2.21 10.26 5.67
CA ALA A 42 2.45 9.28 6.73
C ALA A 42 2.09 9.85 8.11
N ASP A 43 1.02 9.31 8.70
CA ASP A 43 0.63 9.51 10.08
C ASP A 43 0.72 8.16 10.80
N PHE A 44 1.91 7.85 11.30
CA PHE A 44 2.22 6.56 11.92
C PHE A 44 1.44 6.35 13.21
N GLU A 45 1.28 7.39 14.03
CA GLU A 45 0.53 7.33 15.29
C GLU A 45 -0.95 7.02 15.03
N ALA A 46 -1.57 7.70 14.06
CA ALA A 46 -2.95 7.42 13.67
C ALA A 46 -3.10 6.02 13.07
N ALA A 47 -2.14 5.55 12.28
CA ALA A 47 -2.17 4.22 11.71
C ALA A 47 -2.10 3.13 12.80
N GLU A 48 -1.17 3.24 13.74
CA GLU A 48 -1.03 2.31 14.88
C GLU A 48 -2.27 2.35 15.77
N PHE A 49 -2.84 3.54 16.03
CA PHE A 49 -4.08 3.68 16.80
C PHE A 49 -5.25 2.96 16.12
N MET A 50 -5.42 3.14 14.82
CA MET A 50 -6.52 2.54 14.05
C MET A 50 -6.36 1.02 13.87
N ILE A 51 -5.11 0.56 13.75
CA ILE A 51 -4.78 -0.87 13.62
C ILE A 51 -4.83 -1.57 14.98
N GLY A 52 -4.53 -0.86 16.07
CA GLY A 52 -4.55 -1.34 17.44
C GLY A 52 -3.25 -2.02 17.90
N GLU A 53 -2.16 -1.83 17.17
CA GLU A 53 -0.85 -2.44 17.47
C GLU A 53 0.30 -1.58 16.91
N GLN A 54 1.47 -1.66 17.55
CA GLN A 54 2.68 -0.98 17.08
C GLN A 54 3.25 -1.64 15.82
N ILE A 55 3.83 -0.84 14.94
CA ILE A 55 4.30 -1.32 13.64
C ILE A 55 5.77 -0.97 13.46
N ASP A 56 6.57 -1.95 13.08
CA ASP A 56 7.92 -1.73 12.58
C ASP A 56 7.87 -1.15 11.16
N TRP A 57 7.68 0.16 11.05
CA TRP A 57 7.53 0.88 9.78
C TRP A 57 8.76 0.77 8.89
N GLN A 58 9.95 0.79 9.48
CA GLN A 58 11.20 0.64 8.74
C GLN A 58 11.31 -0.77 8.16
N GLY A 59 11.09 -1.80 8.99
CA GLY A 59 11.11 -3.18 8.51
C GLY A 59 10.01 -3.48 7.50
N LEU A 60 8.83 -2.84 7.61
CA LEU A 60 7.79 -2.90 6.59
C LEU A 60 8.33 -2.40 5.24
N ILE A 61 8.94 -1.21 5.19
CA ILE A 61 9.52 -0.65 3.94
C ILE A 61 10.53 -1.63 3.35
N GLU A 62 11.46 -2.13 4.16
CA GLU A 62 12.49 -3.08 3.72
C GLU A 62 11.86 -4.36 3.14
N ARG A 63 10.82 -4.91 3.79
CA ARG A 63 10.12 -6.13 3.35
C ARG A 63 9.20 -5.91 2.14
N THR A 64 8.74 -4.68 1.91
CA THR A 64 7.97 -4.36 0.68
C THR A 64 8.82 -4.39 -0.58
N ASN A 65 10.13 -4.60 -0.50
CA ASN A 65 11.02 -4.86 -1.64
C ASN A 65 10.82 -3.87 -2.81
N GLY A 66 10.81 -2.58 -2.48
CA GLY A 66 10.67 -1.49 -3.46
C GLY A 66 9.24 -1.20 -3.91
N ASN A 67 8.20 -1.83 -3.34
CA ASN A 67 6.81 -1.43 -3.63
C ASN A 67 6.41 -0.11 -2.93
N ILE A 68 7.25 0.41 -2.03
CA ILE A 68 7.12 1.72 -1.39
C ILE A 68 8.40 2.51 -1.62
N GLU A 69 8.25 3.75 -2.08
CA GLU A 69 9.31 4.75 -2.17
C GLU A 69 9.05 5.87 -1.17
N ILE A 70 10.08 6.32 -0.44
CA ILE A 70 9.98 7.50 0.44
C ILE A 70 10.43 8.71 -0.35
N LEU A 71 9.55 9.69 -0.51
CA LEU A 71 9.82 10.94 -1.22
C LEU A 71 10.62 11.91 -0.33
N ASP A 72 11.26 12.91 -0.94
CA ASP A 72 12.06 13.93 -0.24
C ASP A 72 11.29 14.69 0.85
N ASN A 73 9.97 14.77 0.72
CA ASN A 73 9.07 15.41 1.69
C ASN A 73 8.58 14.47 2.81
N GLY A 74 9.11 13.25 2.88
CA GLY A 74 8.75 12.23 3.87
C GLY A 74 7.49 11.43 3.56
N LYS A 75 6.76 11.79 2.49
CA LYS A 75 5.57 11.02 2.06
C LYS A 75 5.95 9.71 1.43
N TRP A 76 5.07 8.74 1.53
CA TRP A 76 5.29 7.40 0.96
C TRP A 76 4.55 7.28 -0.35
N PHE A 77 5.20 6.76 -1.37
CA PHE A 77 4.65 6.53 -2.68
C PHE A 77 4.53 5.03 -2.96
N LEU A 78 3.31 4.57 -3.23
CA LEU A 78 3.02 3.17 -3.54
C LEU A 78 3.22 2.96 -5.03
N ILE A 79 4.28 2.24 -5.38
CA ILE A 79 4.63 1.97 -6.77
C ILE A 79 3.51 1.17 -7.43
N ASP A 80 3.23 1.48 -8.70
CA ASP A 80 2.17 0.89 -9.52
C ASP A 80 0.74 1.07 -9.01
N TYR A 81 0.52 1.75 -7.87
CA TYR A 81 -0.82 1.95 -7.30
C TYR A 81 -1.75 2.66 -8.28
N CYS A 82 -1.32 3.81 -8.82
CA CYS A 82 -2.11 4.59 -9.77
C CYS A 82 -2.47 3.76 -11.01
N PHE A 83 -1.48 3.05 -11.57
CA PHE A 83 -1.69 2.19 -12.73
C PHE A 83 -2.70 1.08 -12.41
N PHE A 84 -2.54 0.39 -11.28
CA PHE A 84 -3.44 -0.67 -10.86
C PHE A 84 -4.88 -0.16 -10.63
N GLN A 85 -5.06 0.97 -9.94
CA GLN A 85 -6.38 1.48 -9.58
C GLN A 85 -7.18 2.01 -10.78
N HIS A 86 -6.50 2.45 -11.85
CA HIS A 86 -7.16 3.13 -12.98
C HIS A 86 -7.12 2.34 -14.30
N THR A 87 -6.44 1.20 -14.38
CA THR A 87 -6.28 0.43 -15.65
C THR A 87 -7.36 -0.64 -15.89
N GLU A 88 -8.59 -0.44 -15.40
CA GLU A 88 -9.79 -1.17 -15.88
C GLU A 88 -10.36 -0.61 -17.21
N ARG A 89 -9.54 0.00 -18.08
CA ARG A 89 -10.01 0.67 -19.31
C ARG A 89 -9.28 0.32 -20.61
N ALA A 90 -8.60 -0.83 -20.69
CA ALA A 90 -7.96 -1.29 -21.94
C ALA A 90 -8.54 -2.58 -22.54
N ASN A 91 -9.49 -3.27 -21.88
CA ASN A 91 -10.06 -4.53 -22.39
C ASN A 91 -11.59 -4.51 -22.58
N SER A 92 -12.19 -3.33 -22.84
CA SER A 92 -13.59 -3.24 -23.29
C SER A 92 -13.67 -3.12 -24.82
N GLY A 93 -12.89 -3.93 -25.53
CA GLY A 93 -12.85 -3.95 -26.98
C GLY A 93 -12.09 -5.17 -27.47
N LEU A 94 -12.72 -6.34 -27.37
CA LEU A 94 -12.66 -7.50 -28.27
C LEU A 94 -13.60 -8.59 -27.74
#